data_AF-A0A6G7X761-F1
#
_entry.id   AF-A0A6G7X761-F1
#
_cell.length_a   1.000
_cell.length_b   1.000
_cell.length_c   1.000
_cell.angle_alpha   90.00
_cell.angle_beta   90.00
_cell.angle_gamma   90.00
#
_symmetry.space_group_name_H-M   'P 1'
#
loop_
_entity.id
_entity.type
_entity.pdbx_description
1 polymer ?
#
loop_
_entity_poly.entity_id
_entity_poly.type
_entity_poly.pdbx_seq_one_letter_code
_entity_poly.pdbx_strand_id
1 'polypeptide(L)'
;MRNLLYILLTTCLLVSCSSNNDSTVNTSIIGRWNFGYSTPYQVESNNVYANQTIDSHIRNRAPEYISFIFTVGGKIRVIRDIDREEIDGTYTIEGNKLTINYTDLDNVSKTLVYEFVVHDNIFVLKHDDTDFYAREIPYLLPEIRDVLVSKVLVEVTYIRDLGANVN
;
A
#
# COMPACT_ATOMS: atom_id res chain seq x y z
N MET A 1 12.72 64.12 25.93
CA MET A 1 12.91 62.73 25.42
C MET A 1 13.31 62.86 23.97
N ARG A 2 14.60 62.68 23.67
CA ARG A 2 15.16 61.53 22.94
C ARG A 2 14.60 61.48 21.51
N ASN A 3 15.25 62.13 20.56
CA ASN A 3 16.35 61.59 19.76
C ASN A 3 15.94 60.41 18.85
N LEU A 4 16.33 60.58 17.60
CA LEU A 4 16.58 59.60 16.55
C LEU A 4 15.36 59.14 15.74
N LEU A 5 15.20 59.64 14.51
CA LEU A 5 16.02 59.33 13.32
C LEU A 5 15.57 58.03 12.63
N TYR A 6 15.19 58.21 11.36
CA TYR A 6 15.57 57.40 10.20
C TYR A 6 14.71 56.13 10.03
N ILE A 7 13.76 56.11 9.08
CA ILE A 7 14.03 55.87 7.64
C ILE A 7 15.24 54.98 7.48
N LEU A 8 15.07 53.68 7.26
CA LEU A 8 15.76 53.00 6.17
C LEU A 8 15.41 51.52 6.11
N LEU A 9 15.20 51.09 4.87
CA LEU A 9 15.74 49.86 4.29
C LEU A 9 15.26 48.58 4.96
N THR A 10 14.23 47.96 4.39
CA THR A 10 14.37 47.02 3.27
C THR A 10 15.00 45.69 3.68
N THR A 11 14.64 44.72 2.85
CA THR A 11 15.45 43.57 2.48
C THR A 11 15.44 42.39 3.45
N CYS A 12 14.89 41.31 2.87
CA CYS A 12 15.22 39.92 3.13
C CYS A 12 14.60 39.40 4.44
N LEU A 13 13.70 38.43 4.42
CA LEU A 13 13.65 37.24 3.59
C LEU A 13 12.15 36.92 3.46
N LEU A 14 11.57 36.89 2.26
CA LEU A 14 11.40 35.61 1.57
C LEU A 14 12.05 34.48 2.36
N VAL A 15 11.40 34.07 3.45
CA VAL A 15 11.44 32.68 3.86
C VAL A 15 10.82 31.97 2.66
N SER A 16 11.67 31.65 1.69
CA SER A 16 11.60 30.34 1.11
C SER A 16 11.50 29.42 2.32
N CYS A 17 10.27 29.03 2.68
CA CYS A 17 10.08 27.64 2.95
C CYS A 17 10.61 27.01 1.68
N SER A 18 11.90 26.66 1.69
CA SER A 18 12.29 25.45 1.02
C SER A 18 11.21 24.49 1.49
N SER A 19 10.38 24.07 0.56
CA SER A 19 9.72 22.80 0.71
C SER A 19 10.88 21.83 0.86
N ASN A 20 11.42 21.74 2.07
CA ASN A 20 11.97 20.52 2.57
C ASN A 20 10.77 19.59 2.46
N ASN A 21 10.66 18.97 1.28
CA ASN A 21 10.13 17.64 1.12
C ASN A 21 11.10 16.72 1.88
N ASP A 22 11.31 17.00 3.17
CA ASP A 22 11.64 15.97 4.13
C ASP A 22 10.38 15.14 4.12
N SER A 23 10.46 14.05 3.37
CA SER A 23 9.55 12.93 3.44
C SER A 23 9.43 12.57 4.91
N THR A 24 8.48 13.21 5.61
CA THR A 24 8.08 12.81 6.94
C THR A 24 7.57 11.41 6.76
N VAL A 25 8.45 10.44 7.03
CA VAL A 25 8.10 9.02 7.13
C VAL A 25 6.93 9.03 8.11
N ASN A 26 5.74 8.76 7.59
CA ASN A 26 4.54 8.74 8.42
C ASN A 26 4.76 7.66 9.48
N THR A 27 5.07 8.08 10.70
CA THR A 27 5.47 7.16 11.77
C THR A 27 4.33 6.21 12.14
N SER A 28 3.09 6.53 11.74
CA SER A 28 1.94 5.66 11.95
C SER A 28 2.10 4.30 11.27
N ILE A 29 2.79 4.20 10.13
CA ILE A 29 2.94 2.91 9.44
C ILE A 29 4.05 2.03 10.02
N ILE A 30 4.97 2.60 10.82
CA ILE A 30 6.07 1.85 11.44
C ILE A 30 5.50 0.78 12.35
N GLY A 31 5.92 -0.47 12.18
CA GLY A 31 5.29 -1.59 12.88
C GLY A 31 5.34 -2.89 12.09
N ARG A 32 4.99 -3.97 12.77
CA ARG A 32 4.61 -5.23 12.14
C ARG A 32 3.11 -5.26 11.90
N TRP A 33 2.73 -5.67 10.71
CA TRP A 33 1.36 -5.73 10.22
C TRP A 33 1.09 -7.10 9.65
N ASN A 34 0.16 -7.81 10.27
CA ASN A 34 -0.25 -9.14 9.83
C ASN A 34 -1.48 -9.02 8.93
N PHE A 35 -1.56 -9.86 7.90
CA PHE A 35 -2.75 -9.95 7.07
C PHE A 35 -4.00 -10.18 7.93
N GLY A 36 -5.05 -9.40 7.69
CA GLY A 36 -6.36 -9.58 8.30
C GLY A 36 -7.34 -10.23 7.33
N TYR A 37 -7.76 -9.47 6.31
CA TYR A 37 -8.73 -9.92 5.30
C TYR A 37 -8.70 -9.01 4.06
N SER A 38 -9.28 -9.50 2.96
CA SER A 38 -9.48 -8.75 1.73
C SER A 38 -10.96 -8.53 1.46
N THR A 39 -11.33 -7.32 1.05
CA THR A 39 -12.70 -6.96 0.69
C THR A 39 -12.71 -6.30 -0.69
N PRO A 40 -13.47 -6.85 -1.65
CA PRO A 40 -13.76 -6.10 -2.87
C PRO A 40 -14.74 -4.98 -2.56
N TYR A 41 -14.48 -3.79 -3.12
CA TYR A 41 -15.42 -2.67 -3.07
C TYR A 41 -16.00 -2.32 -4.44
N GLN A 42 -15.44 -2.89 -5.52
CA GLN A 42 -16.00 -2.84 -6.86
C GLN A 42 -15.61 -4.10 -7.63
N VAL A 43 -16.59 -4.78 -8.23
CA VAL A 43 -16.38 -5.94 -9.12
C VAL A 43 -17.34 -5.84 -10.29
N GLU A 44 -16.80 -5.71 -11.48
CA GLU A 44 -17.55 -5.53 -12.71
C GLU A 44 -16.99 -6.38 -13.84
N SER A 45 -17.90 -7.06 -14.52
CA SER A 45 -17.70 -7.79 -15.76
C SER A 45 -19.00 -7.81 -16.53
N ASN A 46 -18.95 -8.33 -17.76
CA ASN A 46 -20.14 -8.60 -18.57
C ASN A 46 -20.97 -9.81 -18.09
N ASN A 47 -20.58 -10.50 -17.00
CA ASN A 47 -21.25 -11.71 -16.51
C ASN A 47 -21.48 -11.65 -14.99
N VAL A 48 -22.74 -11.72 -14.56
CA VAL A 48 -23.11 -11.63 -13.13
C VAL A 48 -22.53 -12.77 -12.30
N TYR A 49 -22.49 -13.98 -12.85
CA TYR A 49 -21.91 -15.12 -12.15
C TYR A 49 -20.39 -14.98 -12.01
N ALA A 50 -19.71 -14.43 -13.03
CA ALA A 50 -18.29 -14.08 -12.91
C ALA A 50 -18.05 -13.04 -11.80
N ASN A 51 -18.90 -12.01 -11.68
CA ASN A 51 -18.78 -11.03 -10.59
C ASN A 51 -18.89 -11.69 -9.22
N GLN A 52 -19.86 -12.60 -9.05
CA GLN A 52 -20.05 -13.34 -7.79
C GLN A 52 -18.86 -14.24 -7.47
N THR A 53 -18.33 -14.93 -8.48
CA THR A 53 -17.15 -15.79 -8.31
C THR A 53 -15.91 -14.98 -7.96
N ILE A 54 -15.69 -13.83 -8.59
CA ILE A 54 -14.57 -12.94 -8.26
C ILE A 54 -14.73 -12.38 -6.84
N ASP A 55 -15.91 -11.87 -6.48
CA ASP A 55 -16.17 -11.36 -5.12
C ASP A 55 -15.92 -12.44 -4.06
N SER A 56 -16.48 -13.63 -4.27
CA SER A 56 -16.27 -14.79 -3.41
C SER A 56 -14.80 -15.20 -3.35
N HIS A 57 -14.11 -15.23 -4.49
CA HIS A 57 -12.69 -15.55 -4.54
C HIS A 57 -11.87 -14.54 -3.76
N ILE A 58 -12.12 -13.24 -3.85
CA ILE A 58 -11.36 -12.21 -3.10
C ILE A 58 -11.54 -12.39 -1.60
N ARG A 59 -12.77 -12.61 -1.14
CA ARG A 59 -13.10 -12.76 0.29
C ARG A 59 -12.58 -14.08 0.88
N ASN A 60 -12.56 -15.13 0.06
CA ASN A 60 -12.19 -16.48 0.48
C ASN A 60 -10.81 -16.90 0.02
N ARG A 61 -10.07 -16.04 -0.70
CA ARG A 61 -8.69 -16.29 -1.14
C ARG A 61 -7.96 -16.66 0.13
N ALA A 62 -7.55 -17.93 0.22
CA ALA A 62 -6.70 -18.38 1.30
C ALA A 62 -5.57 -17.34 1.35
N PRO A 63 -5.38 -16.69 2.50
CA PRO A 63 -4.65 -15.45 2.56
C PRO A 63 -3.33 -15.64 1.84
N GLU A 64 -3.11 -14.83 0.81
CA GLU A 64 -1.74 -14.52 0.42
C GLU A 64 -1.19 -13.82 1.64
N TYR A 65 -0.63 -14.64 2.54
CA TYR A 65 -0.25 -14.26 3.88
C TYR A 65 0.98 -13.36 3.80
N ILE A 66 0.86 -12.23 3.12
CA ILE A 66 1.91 -11.26 3.07
C ILE A 66 1.75 -10.45 4.34
N SER A 67 2.72 -10.52 5.22
CA SER A 67 2.83 -9.65 6.37
C SER A 67 3.95 -8.65 6.12
N PHE A 68 3.87 -7.47 6.72
CA PHE A 68 4.86 -6.41 6.52
C PHE A 68 5.48 -6.00 7.84
N ILE A 69 6.78 -5.72 7.82
CA ILE A 69 7.47 -4.98 8.90
C ILE A 69 8.03 -3.71 8.28
N PHE A 70 7.46 -2.56 8.66
CA PHE A 70 8.00 -1.25 8.29
C PHE A 70 8.88 -0.73 9.42
N THR A 71 10.10 -0.34 9.09
CA THR A 71 11.04 0.24 10.06
C THR A 71 11.41 1.68 9.68
N VAL A 72 12.04 2.36 10.63
CA VAL A 72 12.51 3.73 10.44
C VAL A 72 13.55 3.81 9.32
N GLY A 73 13.55 4.92 8.59
CA GLY A 73 14.49 5.12 7.47
C GLY A 73 14.11 4.43 6.17
N GLY A 74 12.82 4.08 5.98
CA GLY A 74 12.31 3.62 4.69
C GLY A 74 12.66 2.17 4.34
N LYS A 75 12.94 1.32 5.32
CA LYS A 75 13.17 -0.12 5.11
C LYS A 75 11.92 -0.93 5.41
N ILE A 76 11.66 -1.93 4.59
CA ILE A 76 10.54 -2.86 4.77
C ILE A 76 11.05 -4.28 4.72
N ARG A 77 10.38 -5.16 5.44
CA ARG A 77 10.45 -6.60 5.25
C ARG A 77 9.09 -7.13 4.85
N VAL A 78 9.04 -7.81 3.72
CA VAL A 78 7.87 -8.51 3.20
C VAL A 78 8.00 -9.97 3.64
N ILE A 79 7.00 -10.48 4.36
CA ILE A 79 7.00 -11.84 4.90
C ILE A 79 5.91 -12.61 4.17
N ARG A 80 6.24 -13.70 3.50
CA ARG A 80 5.25 -14.62 2.95
C ARG A 80 4.98 -15.72 3.97
N ASP A 81 3.85 -15.70 4.67
CA ASP A 81 3.65 -16.63 5.80
C ASP A 81 3.44 -18.09 5.36
N ILE A 82 3.19 -18.36 4.06
CA ILE A 82 3.03 -19.74 3.55
C ILE A 82 4.32 -20.55 3.61
N ASP A 83 5.45 -19.92 3.29
CA ASP A 83 6.80 -20.50 3.28
C ASP A 83 7.73 -19.83 4.28
N ARG A 84 7.23 -18.81 4.99
CA ARG A 84 7.95 -17.97 5.95
C ARG A 84 9.17 -17.30 5.35
N GLU A 85 9.11 -16.99 4.06
CA GLU A 85 10.18 -16.26 3.41
C GLU A 85 10.13 -14.79 3.78
N GLU A 86 11.29 -14.26 4.14
CA GLU A 86 11.48 -12.86 4.48
C GLU A 86 12.29 -12.18 3.36
N ILE A 87 11.71 -11.16 2.75
CA ILE A 87 12.32 -10.40 1.67
C ILE A 87 12.50 -8.96 2.14
N ASP A 88 13.75 -8.51 2.21
CA ASP A 88 14.07 -7.13 2.54
C ASP A 88 13.87 -6.21 1.33
N GLY A 89 13.43 -4.99 1.62
CA GLY A 89 13.17 -3.97 0.61
C GLY A 89 13.22 -2.57 1.19
N THR A 90 12.77 -1.61 0.38
CA THR A 90 12.57 -0.22 0.79
C THR A 90 11.15 0.23 0.52
N TYR A 91 10.71 1.25 1.24
CA TYR A 91 9.44 1.89 0.98
C TYR A 91 9.55 3.41 1.05
N THR A 92 8.70 4.09 0.28
CA THR A 92 8.53 5.54 0.33
C THR A 92 7.04 5.88 0.41
N ILE A 93 6.75 7.02 1.03
CA ILE A 93 5.38 7.53 1.19
C ILE A 93 5.31 8.94 0.63
N GLU A 94 4.34 9.16 -0.25
CA GLU A 94 4.01 10.48 -0.81
C GLU A 94 2.49 10.67 -0.75
N GLY A 95 2.02 11.52 0.17
CA GLY A 95 0.59 11.68 0.42
C GLY A 95 -0.06 10.37 0.90
N ASN A 96 -1.10 9.92 0.19
CA ASN A 96 -1.78 8.64 0.44
C ASN A 96 -1.22 7.48 -0.39
N LYS A 97 -0.04 7.64 -1.01
CA LYS A 97 0.59 6.60 -1.83
C LYS A 97 1.77 5.99 -1.10
N LEU A 98 1.81 4.66 -1.07
CA LEU A 98 2.89 3.84 -0.58
C LEU A 98 3.55 3.16 -1.78
N THR A 99 4.85 3.38 -1.95
CA THR A 99 5.66 2.64 -2.92
C THR A 99 6.55 1.67 -2.17
N ILE A 100 6.50 0.39 -2.51
CA ILE A 100 7.34 -0.68 -1.97
C ILE A 100 8.24 -1.18 -3.09
N ASN A 101 9.54 -1.25 -2.82
CA ASN A 101 10.53 -1.81 -3.73
C ASN A 101 11.25 -2.96 -3.05
N TYR A 102 11.30 -4.12 -3.70
CA TYR A 102 12.05 -5.28 -3.23
C TYR A 102 12.53 -6.11 -4.42
N THR A 103 13.48 -7.01 -4.17
CA THR A 103 13.92 -8.00 -5.14
C THR A 103 13.38 -9.35 -4.69
N ASP A 104 12.60 -10.02 -5.54
CA ASP A 104 12.06 -11.34 -5.21
C ASP A 104 13.15 -12.43 -5.26
N LEU A 105 12.77 -13.66 -4.91
CA LEU A 105 13.72 -14.78 -4.88
C LEU A 105 14.31 -15.14 -6.25
N ASP A 106 13.62 -14.79 -7.33
CA ASP A 106 14.10 -15.00 -8.70
C ASP A 106 15.06 -13.87 -9.14
N ASN A 107 15.50 -13.02 -8.20
CA ASN A 107 16.29 -11.81 -8.42
C ASN A 107 15.62 -10.79 -9.34
N VAL A 108 14.28 -10.77 -9.37
CA VAL A 108 13.53 -9.80 -10.15
C VAL A 108 13.11 -8.64 -9.24
N SER A 109 13.54 -7.43 -9.59
CA SER A 109 13.08 -6.22 -8.90
C SER A 109 11.59 -6.00 -9.13
N LYS A 110 10.86 -5.78 -8.04
CA LYS A 110 9.44 -5.46 -8.01
C LYS A 110 9.25 -4.07 -7.42
N THR A 111 8.38 -3.31 -8.05
CA THR A 111 7.87 -2.04 -7.52
C THR A 111 6.36 -2.17 -7.42
N LEU A 112 5.85 -2.08 -6.19
CA LEU A 112 4.42 -2.09 -5.90
C LEU A 112 4.01 -0.70 -5.45
N VAL A 113 2.91 -0.19 -6.02
CA VAL A 113 2.38 1.13 -5.67
C VAL A 113 0.95 0.94 -5.21
N TYR A 114 0.69 1.37 -3.98
CA TYR A 114 -0.61 1.25 -3.34
C TYR A 114 -1.13 2.60 -2.92
N GLU A 115 -2.44 2.79 -2.99
CA GLU A 115 -3.09 3.75 -2.10
C GLU A 115 -3.19 3.12 -0.71
N PHE A 116 -2.98 3.91 0.34
CA PHE A 116 -3.01 3.38 1.69
C PHE A 116 -3.63 4.33 2.71
N VAL A 117 -4.13 3.75 3.79
CA VAL A 117 -4.61 4.45 4.97
C VAL A 117 -4.12 3.70 6.21
N VAL A 118 -3.64 4.44 7.21
CA VAL A 118 -3.34 3.89 8.54
C VAL A 118 -4.16 4.63 9.58
N HIS A 119 -4.90 3.90 10.38
CA HIS A 119 -5.63 4.42 11.52
C HIS A 119 -5.49 3.44 12.70
N ASP A 120 -4.88 3.91 13.79
CA ASP A 120 -4.59 3.13 14.98
C ASP A 120 -3.84 1.81 14.68
N ASN A 121 -4.53 0.68 14.89
CA ASN A 121 -4.02 -0.68 14.70
C ASN A 121 -4.48 -1.30 13.38
N ILE A 122 -5.00 -0.49 12.46
CA ILE A 122 -5.50 -0.90 11.15
C ILE A 122 -4.70 -0.20 10.05
N PHE A 123 -4.18 -1.00 9.12
CA PHE A 123 -3.52 -0.55 7.91
C PHE A 123 -4.28 -1.13 6.71
N VAL A 124 -4.71 -0.27 5.79
CA VAL A 124 -5.46 -0.67 4.61
C VAL A 124 -4.66 -0.31 3.38
N LEU A 125 -4.46 -1.28 2.50
CA LEU A 125 -3.99 -1.09 1.13
C LEU A 125 -5.17 -1.15 0.18
N LYS A 126 -5.18 -0.27 -0.82
CA LYS A 126 -6.12 -0.34 -1.95
C LYS A 126 -5.35 -0.52 -3.24
N HIS A 127 -5.86 -1.41 -4.08
CA HIS A 127 -5.29 -1.64 -5.40
C HIS A 127 -6.34 -2.09 -6.41
N ASP A 128 -5.94 -2.03 -7.68
CA ASP A 128 -6.72 -2.43 -8.83
C ASP A 128 -6.25 -3.82 -9.31
N ASP A 129 -7.09 -4.82 -9.11
CA ASP A 129 -6.84 -6.21 -9.52
C ASP A 129 -7.52 -6.56 -10.86
N THR A 130 -8.00 -5.57 -11.62
CA THR A 130 -8.71 -5.81 -12.90
C THR A 130 -7.90 -6.70 -13.83
N ASP A 131 -6.63 -6.39 -14.04
CA ASP A 131 -5.76 -7.16 -14.93
C ASP A 131 -5.45 -8.56 -14.39
N PHE A 132 -5.37 -8.71 -13.07
CA PHE A 132 -5.19 -10.01 -12.43
C PHE A 132 -6.42 -10.89 -12.71
N TYR A 133 -7.62 -10.41 -12.38
CA TYR A 133 -8.84 -11.19 -12.59
C TYR A 133 -9.20 -11.40 -14.06
N ALA A 134 -8.85 -10.47 -14.95
CA ALA A 134 -8.97 -10.69 -16.39
C ALA A 134 -8.16 -11.92 -16.87
N ARG A 135 -7.03 -12.22 -16.21
CA ARG A 135 -6.23 -13.42 -16.49
C ARG A 135 -6.70 -14.65 -15.71
N GLU A 136 -7.17 -14.48 -14.47
CA GLU A 136 -7.58 -15.60 -13.61
C GLU A 136 -8.96 -16.16 -13.97
N ILE A 137 -9.88 -15.35 -14.50
CA ILE A 137 -11.28 -15.75 -14.68
C ILE A 137 -11.46 -17.02 -15.55
N PRO A 138 -10.67 -17.30 -16.60
CA PRO A 138 -10.79 -18.55 -17.35
C PRO A 138 -10.39 -19.80 -16.55
N TYR A 139 -9.61 -19.63 -15.47
CA TYR A 139 -9.24 -20.72 -14.56
C TYR A 139 -10.26 -20.90 -13.45
N LEU A 140 -10.84 -19.80 -12.97
CA LEU A 140 -11.90 -19.82 -11.95
C LEU A 140 -13.23 -20.33 -12.50
N LEU A 141 -13.52 -20.06 -13.79
CA LEU A 141 -14.77 -20.41 -14.47
C LEU A 141 -14.49 -20.98 -15.88
N PRO A 142 -13.82 -22.14 -15.99
CA PRO A 142 -13.39 -22.70 -17.28
C PRO A 142 -14.53 -23.05 -18.24
N GLU A 143 -15.75 -23.27 -17.70
CA GLU A 143 -16.94 -23.58 -18.47
C GLU A 143 -17.61 -22.35 -19.12
N ILE A 144 -17.26 -21.13 -18.68
CA ILE A 144 -17.84 -19.89 -19.20
C ILE A 144 -16.85 -19.19 -20.13
N ARG A 145 -17.27 -18.95 -21.36
CA ARG A 145 -16.47 -18.24 -22.37
C ARG A 145 -16.84 -16.76 -22.42
N ASP A 146 -15.95 -15.98 -23.01
CA ASP A 146 -16.15 -14.57 -23.36
C ASP A 146 -16.48 -13.66 -22.16
N VAL A 147 -15.98 -14.00 -20.96
CA VAL A 147 -16.05 -13.13 -19.80
C VAL A 147 -15.04 -11.99 -19.95
N LEU A 148 -15.53 -10.76 -19.89
CA LEU A 148 -14.73 -9.54 -19.90
C LEU A 148 -14.83 -8.88 -18.54
N VAL A 149 -13.75 -8.94 -17.77
CA VAL A 149 -13.60 -8.22 -16.50
C VAL A 149 -13.24 -6.77 -16.81
N SER A 150 -14.08 -5.83 -16.36
CA SER A 150 -13.91 -4.40 -16.64
C SER A 150 -13.35 -3.62 -15.45
N LYS A 151 -13.65 -4.06 -14.22
CA LYS A 151 -13.12 -3.41 -13.02
C LYS A 151 -13.13 -4.35 -11.82
N VAL A 152 -12.00 -4.46 -11.12
CA VAL A 152 -11.91 -5.12 -9.82
C VAL A 152 -11.06 -4.29 -8.88
N LEU A 153 -11.68 -3.71 -7.86
CA LEU A 153 -10.99 -2.92 -6.85
C LEU A 153 -11.09 -3.58 -5.49
N VAL A 154 -9.95 -3.69 -4.81
CA VAL A 154 -9.78 -4.47 -3.59
C VAL A 154 -9.18 -3.60 -2.50
N GLU A 155 -9.69 -3.76 -1.28
CA GLU A 155 -9.03 -3.32 -0.05
C GLU A 155 -8.46 -4.53 0.68
N VAL A 156 -7.19 -4.45 1.07
CA VAL A 156 -6.54 -5.44 1.93
C VAL A 156 -6.30 -4.80 3.28
N THR A 157 -6.88 -5.39 4.32
CA THR A 157 -6.77 -4.93 5.69
C THR A 157 -5.74 -5.74 6.44
N TYR A 158 -4.85 -5.02 7.12
CA TYR A 158 -3.82 -5.54 7.98
C TYR A 158 -4.04 -5.07 9.42
N ILE A 159 -3.68 -5.94 10.36
CA ILE A 159 -3.82 -5.70 11.79
C ILE A 159 -2.42 -5.59 12.40
N ARG A 160 -2.22 -4.56 13.21
CA ARG A 160 -0.93 -4.34 13.89
C ARG A 160 -0.64 -5.48 14.87
N ASP A 161 0.58 -6.00 14.82
CA ASP A 161 1.11 -6.90 15.85
C ASP A 161 1.69 -6.08 17.00
N LEU A 162 1.01 -6.09 18.14
CA LEU A 162 1.42 -5.36 19.35
C LEU A 162 2.49 -6.11 20.17
N GLY A 163 2.77 -7.37 19.84
CA GLY A 163 3.77 -8.20 20.54
C GLY A 163 5.16 -8.19 19.91
N ALA A 164 5.32 -7.57 18.74
CA ALA A 164 6.58 -7.58 17.99
C ALA A 164 7.47 -6.37 18.34
N ASN A 165 8.70 -6.64 18.82
CA ASN A 165 9.74 -5.62 18.91
C ASN A 165 10.25 -5.28 17.51
N VAL A 166 10.07 -4.03 17.09
CA VAL A 166 10.59 -3.50 15.83
C VAL A 166 11.92 -2.81 16.13
N ASN A 167 13.03 -3.52 15.94
CA ASN A 167 14.39 -2.97 16.06
C ASN A 167 14.91 -2.50 14.71
#